data_AF-A0A345WP83-F1
#
_entry.id   AF-A0A345WP83-F1
#
_cell.length_a   1.000
_cell.length_b   1.000
_cell.length_c   1.000
_cell.angle_alpha   90.00
_cell.angle_beta   90.00
_cell.angle_gamma   90.00
#
_symmetry.space_group_name_H-M   'P 1'
#
loop_
_entity.id
_entity.type
_entity.pdbx_description
1 polymer ?
#
loop_
_entity_poly.entity_id
_entity_poly.type
_entity_poly.pdbx_seq_one_letter_code
_entity_poly.pdbx_strand_id
1 'polypeptide(L)'
;MSGVADLAATPPANPLRGEAAVRVNGAELVLRPSFQALVAAEGELGPLFDLVERAVAGKLSLGETATLFWHCLREVPDEVTREVLGEALAAMGLAKLAPILRVLLSQILAGR
;
A
#
# COMPACT_ATOMS: atom_id res chain seq x y z
N MET A 1 -5.11 14.63 -32.58
CA MET A 1 -5.47 13.21 -32.44
C MET A 1 -4.27 12.52 -31.76
N SER A 2 -3.95 12.89 -30.53
CA SER A 2 -4.24 12.12 -29.30
C SER A 2 -4.09 10.61 -29.51
N GLY A 3 -2.83 10.15 -29.43
CA GLY A 3 -2.50 8.77 -29.18
C GLY A 3 -2.70 8.51 -27.70
N VAL A 4 -3.83 7.91 -27.35
CA VAL A 4 -4.03 7.32 -26.03
C VAL A 4 -3.14 6.09 -26.03
N ALA A 5 -2.00 6.17 -25.35
CA ALA A 5 -1.24 4.98 -25.01
C ALA A 5 -2.19 4.07 -24.22
N ASP A 6 -2.39 2.87 -24.74
CA ASP A 6 -3.08 1.79 -24.04
C ASP A 6 -2.22 1.44 -22.81
N LEU A 7 -2.45 2.18 -21.72
CA LEU A 7 -1.94 1.84 -20.40
C LEU A 7 -2.52 0.47 -20.10
N ALA A 8 -1.74 -0.59 -20.31
CA ALA A 8 -2.13 -1.95 -19.96
C ALA A 8 -2.68 -1.91 -18.53
N ALA A 9 -4.01 -2.06 -18.40
CA ALA A 9 -4.67 -1.84 -17.14
C ALA A 9 -4.07 -2.79 -16.10
N THR A 10 -3.42 -2.24 -15.07
CA THR A 10 -2.88 -2.98 -13.94
C THR A 10 -3.95 -3.97 -13.47
N PRO A 11 -3.74 -5.29 -13.56
CA PRO A 11 -4.78 -6.27 -13.26
C PRO A 11 -5.27 -6.09 -11.81
N PRO A 12 -6.57 -6.27 -11.54
CA PRO A 12 -7.15 -5.98 -10.23
C PRO A 12 -6.48 -6.80 -9.12
N ALA A 13 -6.57 -6.32 -7.88
CA ALA A 13 -6.00 -7.01 -6.73
C ALA A 13 -6.53 -8.45 -6.60
N ASN A 14 -5.63 -9.43 -6.52
CA ASN A 14 -5.98 -10.81 -6.28
C ASN A 14 -5.94 -11.15 -4.77
N PRO A 15 -7.10 -11.34 -4.10
CA PRO A 15 -7.13 -11.62 -2.67
C PRO A 15 -6.45 -12.95 -2.29
N LEU A 16 -6.38 -13.91 -3.22
CA LEU A 16 -5.67 -15.18 -2.99
C LEU A 16 -4.14 -15.03 -2.96
N ARG A 17 -3.62 -13.87 -3.40
CA ARG A 17 -2.20 -13.51 -3.34
C ARG A 17 -1.90 -12.50 -2.24
N GLY A 18 -2.86 -12.26 -1.34
CA GLY A 18 -2.73 -11.25 -0.30
C GLY A 18 -2.71 -9.81 -0.84
N GLU A 19 -3.17 -9.58 -2.07
CA GLU A 19 -3.18 -8.26 -2.68
C GLU A 19 -4.38 -7.43 -2.19
N ALA A 20 -4.19 -6.12 -2.09
CA ALA A 20 -5.23 -5.15 -1.80
C ALA A 20 -5.22 -4.04 -2.84
N ALA A 21 -6.35 -3.36 -3.02
CA ALA A 21 -6.43 -2.20 -3.92
C ALA A 21 -6.51 -0.90 -3.11
N VAL A 22 -5.84 0.14 -3.60
CA VAL A 22 -5.94 1.50 -3.08
C VAL A 22 -6.13 2.46 -4.25
N ARG A 23 -7.00 3.46 -4.09
CA ARG A 23 -7.27 4.43 -5.16
C ARG A 23 -6.51 5.73 -4.92
N VAL A 24 -5.70 6.11 -5.90
CA VAL A 24 -4.83 7.31 -5.88
C VAL A 24 -5.13 8.13 -7.12
N ASN A 25 -5.57 9.38 -6.97
CA ASN A 25 -5.91 10.28 -8.09
C ASN A 25 -6.84 9.67 -9.15
N GLY A 26 -7.78 8.81 -8.73
CA GLY A 26 -8.71 8.13 -9.62
C GLY A 26 -8.16 6.84 -10.26
N ALA A 27 -6.85 6.58 -10.18
CA ALA A 27 -6.25 5.31 -10.56
C ALA A 27 -6.36 4.27 -9.43
N GLU A 28 -6.66 3.03 -9.79
CA GLU A 28 -6.62 1.90 -8.86
C GLU A 28 -5.22 1.29 -8.88
N LEU A 29 -4.53 1.33 -7.74
CA LEU A 29 -3.21 0.76 -7.55
C LEU A 29 -3.32 -0.52 -6.72
N VAL A 30 -2.47 -1.49 -7.03
CA VAL A 30 -2.43 -2.77 -6.31
C VAL A 30 -1.27 -2.79 -5.33
N LEU A 31 -1.58 -3.15 -4.08
CA LEU A 31 -0.63 -3.41 -3.02
C LEU A 31 -0.39 -4.91 -2.91
N ARG A 32 0.87 -5.32 -2.89
CA ARG A 32 1.34 -6.70 -2.76
C ARG A 32 2.49 -6.78 -1.74
N PRO A 33 2.26 -7.29 -0.53
CA PRO A 33 3.28 -7.41 0.52
C PRO A 33 4.24 -8.60 0.26
N SER A 34 4.95 -8.58 -0.86
CA SER A 34 5.95 -9.60 -1.17
C SER A 34 7.15 -9.55 -0.21
N PHE A 35 7.95 -10.61 -0.13
CA PHE A 35 9.17 -10.64 0.70
C PHE A 35 10.07 -9.40 0.48
N GLN A 36 10.36 -9.05 -0.78
CA GLN A 36 11.19 -7.89 -1.09
C GLN A 36 10.56 -6.57 -0.63
N ALA A 37 9.25 -6.41 -0.83
CA ALA A 37 8.50 -5.24 -0.38
C ALA A 37 8.54 -5.10 1.16
N LEU A 38 8.36 -6.21 1.88
CA LEU A 38 8.35 -6.23 3.33
C LEU A 38 9.74 -5.96 3.93
N VAL A 39 10.81 -6.49 3.32
CA VAL A 39 12.19 -6.17 3.72
C VAL A 39 12.51 -4.69 3.49
N ALA A 40 12.07 -4.13 2.36
CA ALA A 40 12.25 -2.71 2.07
C ALA A 40 11.47 -1.82 3.05
N ALA A 41 10.23 -2.21 3.38
CA ALA A 41 9.41 -1.53 4.37
C ALA A 41 10.04 -1.60 5.77
N GLU A 42 10.52 -2.76 6.20
CA GLU A 42 11.19 -2.95 7.49
C GLU A 42 12.45 -2.08 7.62
N GLY A 43 13.21 -1.92 6.52
CA GLY A 43 14.37 -1.04 6.48
C GLY A 43 14.07 0.44 6.79
N GLU A 44 12.83 0.89 6.58
CA GLU A 44 12.39 2.28 6.82
C GLU A 44 11.50 2.42 8.06
N LEU A 45 10.68 1.40 8.36
CA LEU A 45 9.69 1.41 9.44
C LEU A 45 10.19 0.80 10.76
N GLY A 46 11.34 0.10 10.71
CA GLY A 46 11.77 -0.81 11.76
C GLY A 46 11.00 -2.14 11.73
N PRO A 47 11.21 -3.00 12.75
CA PRO A 47 10.68 -4.37 12.76
C PRO A 47 9.18 -4.44 12.45
N LEU A 48 8.79 -5.35 11.56
CA LEU A 48 7.37 -5.48 11.16
C LEU A 48 6.45 -5.87 12.32
N PHE A 49 6.95 -6.58 13.33
CA PHE A 49 6.19 -6.87 14.55
C PHE A 49 5.87 -5.59 15.33
N ASP A 50 6.84 -4.70 15.53
CA ASP A 50 6.62 -3.42 16.21
C ASP A 50 5.59 -2.56 15.45
N LEU A 51 5.62 -2.59 14.11
CA LEU A 51 4.63 -1.92 13.26
C LEU A 51 3.22 -2.47 13.51
N VAL A 52 3.07 -3.79 13.58
CA VAL A 52 1.79 -4.45 13.88
C VAL A 52 1.30 -4.11 15.29
N GLU A 53 2.19 -4.11 16.28
CA GLU A 53 1.85 -3.72 17.66
C GLU A 53 1.36 -2.26 17.72
N ARG A 54 2.03 -1.34 17.03
CA ARG A 54 1.57 0.06 16.91
C ARG A 54 0.20 0.15 16.25
N ALA A 55 -0.07 -0.65 15.22
CA ALA A 55 -1.38 -0.68 14.57
C ALA A 55 -2.49 -1.16 15.52
N VAL A 56 -2.26 -2.25 16.26
CA VAL A 56 -3.23 -2.78 17.23
C VAL A 56 -3.44 -1.81 18.40
N ALA A 57 -2.39 -1.10 18.82
CA ALA A 57 -2.48 -0.06 19.84
C ALA A 57 -3.16 1.25 19.35
N GLY A 58 -3.56 1.34 18.08
CA GLY A 58 -4.13 2.56 17.49
C GLY A 58 -3.13 3.71 17.37
N LYS A 59 -1.83 3.40 17.32
CA LYS A 59 -0.72 4.35 17.28
C LYS A 59 -0.02 4.42 15.93
N LEU A 60 -0.46 3.62 14.95
CA LEU A 60 0.10 3.67 13.61
C LEU A 60 -0.19 5.02 12.97
N SER A 61 0.88 5.74 12.61
CA SER A 61 0.76 7.05 11.98
C SER A 61 0.36 6.94 10.51
N LEU A 62 -0.14 8.05 9.97
CA LEU A 62 -0.43 8.14 8.53
C LEU A 62 0.86 8.03 7.70
N GLY A 63 1.99 8.57 8.20
CA GLY A 63 3.29 8.45 7.55
C GLY A 63 3.75 7.00 7.44
N GLU A 64 3.65 6.22 8.53
CA GLU A 64 3.98 4.79 8.49
C GLU A 64 3.06 4.00 7.57
N THR A 65 1.77 4.35 7.54
CA THR A 65 0.80 3.77 6.60
C THR A 65 1.22 4.04 5.15
N ALA A 66 1.58 5.29 4.83
CA ALA A 66 2.02 5.68 3.50
C ALA A 66 3.32 4.98 3.09
N THR A 67 4.30 4.89 3.99
CA THR A 67 5.55 4.16 3.75
C THR A 67 5.31 2.67 3.51
N LEU A 68 4.46 2.01 4.32
CA LEU A 68 4.11 0.61 4.10
C LEU A 68 3.45 0.42 2.73
N PHE A 69 2.49 1.29 2.37
CA PHE A 69 1.78 1.20 1.10
C PHE A 69 2.72 1.44 -0.08
N TRP A 70 3.62 2.42 0.02
CA TRP A 70 4.62 2.71 -1.00
C TRP A 70 5.46 1.48 -1.34
N HIS A 71 6.04 0.85 -0.31
CA HIS A 71 6.86 -0.35 -0.53
C HIS A 71 6.05 -1.54 -1.00
N CYS A 72 4.77 -1.61 -0.65
CA CYS A 72 3.86 -2.65 -1.12
C CYS A 72 3.28 -2.38 -2.52
N LEU A 73 3.47 -1.23 -3.15
CA LEU A 73 2.98 -1.02 -4.52
C LEU A 73 3.54 -2.09 -5.45
N ARG A 74 2.65 -2.84 -6.12
CA ARG A 74 3.06 -3.89 -7.07
C ARG A 74 3.79 -3.29 -8.26
N GLU A 75 3.28 -2.15 -8.72
CA GLU A 75 3.82 -1.32 -9.79
C GLU A 75 3.67 0.13 -9.34
N VAL A 76 4.66 0.96 -9.65
CA VAL A 76 4.64 2.40 -9.38
C VAL A 76 4.52 3.09 -10.74
N PRO A 77 3.35 3.63 -11.10
CA PRO A 77 3.20 4.44 -12.31
C PRO A 77 4.10 5.69 -12.25
N ASP A 78 4.54 6.19 -13.40
CA ASP A 78 5.48 7.31 -13.51
C ASP A 78 4.98 8.58 -12.78
N GLU A 79 3.66 8.79 -12.74
CA GLU A 79 3.04 9.95 -12.11
C GLU A 79 2.83 9.79 -10.59
N VAL A 80 3.09 8.60 -10.04
CA VAL A 80 2.89 8.31 -8.61
C VAL A 80 4.22 8.49 -7.87
N THR A 81 4.34 9.61 -7.16
CA THR A 81 5.43 9.83 -6.19
C THR A 81 4.98 9.48 -4.77
N ARG A 82 5.94 9.44 -3.83
CA ARG A 82 5.65 9.24 -2.40
C ARG A 82 4.74 10.33 -1.86
N GLU A 83 4.97 11.57 -2.27
CA GLU A 83 4.18 12.74 -1.89
C GLU A 83 2.76 12.62 -2.43
N VAL A 84 2.61 12.28 -3.71
CA VAL A 84 1.30 12.06 -4.36
C VAL A 84 0.52 10.95 -3.66
N LEU A 85 1.17 9.83 -3.35
CA LEU A 85 0.55 8.74 -2.59
C LEU A 85 0.12 9.25 -1.21
N GLY A 86 1.00 9.90 -0.46
CA GLY A 86 0.72 10.42 0.89
C GLY A 86 -0.47 11.38 0.92
N GLU A 87 -0.53 12.34 -0.01
CA GLU A 87 -1.65 13.28 -0.14
C GLU A 87 -2.96 12.56 -0.46
N ALA A 88 -2.94 11.59 -1.38
CA ALA A 88 -4.13 10.81 -1.72
C ALA A 88 -4.64 9.98 -0.53
N LEU A 89 -3.75 9.36 0.25
CA LEU A 89 -4.12 8.62 1.46
C LEU A 89 -4.70 9.56 2.53
N ALA A 90 -4.10 10.74 2.72
CA ALA A 90 -4.61 11.76 3.63
C ALA A 90 -6.02 12.21 3.25
N ALA A 91 -6.26 12.49 1.96
CA ALA A 91 -7.55 12.89 1.42
C ALA A 91 -8.61 11.77 1.52
N MET A 92 -8.18 10.50 1.44
CA MET A 92 -9.09 9.35 1.56
C MET A 92 -9.61 9.19 3.00
N GLY A 93 -8.77 9.47 3.99
CA GLY A 93 -9.09 9.37 5.41
C GLY A 93 -8.99 7.94 5.98
N LEU A 94 -8.69 7.86 7.28
CA LEU A 94 -8.35 6.60 7.97
C LEU A 94 -9.43 5.51 7.88
N ALA A 95 -10.71 5.89 7.89
CA ALA A 95 -11.82 4.92 7.83
C ALA A 95 -11.79 4.06 6.56
N LYS A 96 -11.36 4.63 5.43
CA LYS A 96 -11.23 3.91 4.16
C LYS A 96 -9.90 3.16 4.03
N LEU A 97 -8.86 3.62 4.73
CA LEU A 97 -7.55 2.95 4.76
C LEU A 97 -7.53 1.72 5.67
N ALA A 98 -8.29 1.74 6.77
CA ALA A 98 -8.35 0.65 7.75
C ALA A 98 -8.59 -0.75 7.15
N PRO A 99 -9.56 -0.98 6.23
CA PRO A 99 -9.73 -2.31 5.64
C PRO A 99 -8.54 -2.76 4.77
N ILE A 100 -7.85 -1.82 4.11
CA ILE A 100 -6.67 -2.10 3.28
C ILE A 100 -5.49 -2.47 4.19
N LEU A 101 -5.26 -1.67 5.24
CA LEU A 101 -4.27 -1.94 6.29
C LEU A 101 -4.47 -3.33 6.91
N ARG A 102 -5.71 -3.69 7.23
CA ARG A 102 -6.03 -5.02 7.78
C ARG A 102 -5.55 -6.15 6.87
N VAL A 103 -5.69 -6.02 5.55
CA VAL A 103 -5.21 -7.03 4.60
C VAL A 103 -3.69 -7.16 4.70
N LEU A 104 -2.95 -6.05 4.61
CA LEU A 104 -1.48 -6.08 4.65
C LEU A 104 -0.95 -6.64 5.98
N LEU A 105 -1.47 -6.14 7.11
CA LEU A 105 -1.06 -6.61 8.44
C LEU A 105 -1.35 -8.10 8.64
N SER A 106 -2.46 -8.59 8.09
CA SER A 106 -2.79 -10.03 8.14
C SER A 106 -1.81 -10.87 7.31
N GLN A 107 -1.33 -10.38 6.17
CA GLN A 107 -0.33 -11.09 5.37
C GLN A 107 1.05 -11.07 6.02
N ILE A 108 1.44 -9.94 6.61
CA ILE A 108 2.69 -9.82 7.39
C ILE A 108 2.73 -10.89 8.48
N LEU A 109 1.64 -11.02 9.26
CA LEU A 109 1.55 -12.04 10.31
C LEU A 109 1.46 -13.47 9.78
N ALA A 110 0.86 -13.68 8.60
CA ALA A 110 0.74 -14.99 8.00
C ALA A 110 2.00 -15.47 7.27
N GLY A 111 2.95 -14.57 6.97
CA GLY A 111 4.16 -14.87 6.20
C GLY A 111 3.87 -15.31 4.76
N ARG A 112 2.87 -14.71 4.11
CA ARG A 112 2.41 -15.07 2.75
C ARG A 112 2.56 -13.93 1.75
#